data_AF-A0A285RRS7-F1
#
_entry.id   AF-A0A285RRS7-F1
#
_cell.length_a   1.000
_cell.length_b   1.000
_cell.length_c   1.000
_cell.angle_alpha   90.00
_cell.angle_beta   90.00
_cell.angle_gamma   90.00
#
_symmetry.space_group_name_H-M   'P 1'
#
loop_
_entity.id
_entity.type
_entity.pdbx_description
1 polymer ?
#
loop_
_entity_poly.entity_id
_entity_poly.type
_entity_poly.pdbx_seq_one_letter_code
_entity_poly.pdbx_strand_id
1 'polypeptide(L)'
;MKFFLSFAVFFSFLIVLPPARADLDFVAGETDDGLRYIVVTERFDFNDDLRPFQELAERKSTQVVSFQSKGGSTFKAMELGRLIRKLGLTTLQPRELDCASACALAFMGGIERAASPGALGFHQSSFSDDADFDVSTAVSMIQRAMADVVVYMQEMGIDPSLLQIALKTRPDDMSYLSGEEMARYGVTTQSKAGSAPKRSEAKTFPRQPRSPAAKQTSPLGFADHSRLPEARTGEVRHAEGFVLLRHAPSASAAAIARLPNNYRIQIMESSDRWYRVKTEFGLGHLHHTWVRVDQFDATPGMQRLIQIKSFSNAPEAFEFASAFPLPVSVFLATNGWYAITLVEALDLASALEKTRRLKRIGSIPEDSFVTLGNTYARRVCCNN
;
A
#
# COMPACT_ATOMS: atom_id res chain seq x y z
N MET A 1 66.91 -38.65 9.17
CA MET A 1 65.90 -37.56 9.17
C MET A 1 64.88 -37.84 8.09
N LYS A 2 63.65 -38.22 8.45
CA LYS A 2 62.53 -38.42 7.52
C LYS A 2 61.81 -37.08 7.34
N PHE A 3 61.82 -36.53 6.13
CA PHE A 3 61.07 -35.31 5.77
C PHE A 3 59.57 -35.64 5.63
N PHE A 4 58.73 -34.98 6.43
CA PHE A 4 57.29 -34.97 6.24
C PHE A 4 56.95 -33.89 5.19
N LEU A 5 56.48 -34.30 4.01
CA LEU A 5 55.81 -33.40 3.06
C LEU A 5 54.34 -33.27 3.50
N SER A 6 53.95 -32.08 3.92
CA SER A 6 52.55 -31.74 4.22
C SER A 6 51.85 -31.34 2.91
N PHE A 7 50.85 -32.11 2.51
CA PHE A 7 50.04 -31.84 1.30
C PHE A 7 48.86 -30.95 1.71
N ALA A 8 48.92 -29.66 1.37
CA ALA A 8 47.79 -28.75 1.58
C ALA A 8 46.74 -29.01 0.48
N VAL A 9 45.62 -29.63 0.87
CA VAL A 9 44.45 -29.81 0.00
C VAL A 9 43.65 -28.52 -0.01
N PHE A 10 43.68 -27.77 -1.11
CA PHE A 10 42.79 -26.64 -1.35
C PHE A 10 41.40 -27.17 -1.74
N PHE A 11 40.43 -27.06 -0.82
CA PHE A 11 39.01 -27.23 -1.16
C PHE A 11 38.52 -25.96 -1.88
N SER A 12 38.50 -26.00 -3.22
CA SER A 12 37.80 -25.00 -4.01
C SER A 12 36.29 -25.24 -3.85
N PHE A 13 35.64 -24.42 -3.02
CA PHE A 13 34.17 -24.37 -2.96
C PHE A 13 33.68 -23.64 -4.21
N LEU A 14 33.36 -24.39 -5.27
CA LEU A 14 32.51 -23.91 -6.34
C LEU A 14 31.11 -23.67 -5.76
N ILE A 15 30.84 -22.43 -5.39
CA ILE A 15 29.48 -21.97 -5.08
C ILE A 15 28.73 -21.97 -6.41
N VAL A 16 28.05 -23.08 -6.71
CA VAL A 16 27.01 -23.12 -7.74
C VAL A 16 25.82 -22.35 -7.17
N LEU A 17 25.70 -21.08 -7.54
CA LEU A 17 24.48 -20.32 -7.32
C LEU A 17 23.35 -21.04 -8.10
N PRO A 18 22.30 -21.55 -7.44
CA PRO A 18 21.17 -22.11 -8.16
C PRO A 18 20.56 -21.00 -9.03
N PRO A 19 20.03 -21.33 -10.22
CA PRO A 19 19.25 -20.37 -10.98
C PRO A 19 18.10 -19.88 -10.11
N ALA A 20 17.82 -18.58 -10.13
CA ALA A 20 16.64 -18.02 -9.50
C ALA A 20 15.41 -18.73 -10.09
N ARG A 21 14.78 -19.61 -9.30
CA ARG A 21 13.50 -20.24 -9.66
C ARG A 21 12.42 -19.16 -9.55
N ALA A 22 11.63 -19.02 -10.60
CA ALA A 22 10.46 -18.13 -10.63
C ALA A 22 9.16 -18.91 -10.40
N ASP A 23 9.25 -20.03 -9.67
CA ASP A 23 8.14 -20.91 -9.36
C ASP A 23 7.57 -20.52 -7.98
N LEU A 24 6.27 -20.68 -7.77
CA LEU A 24 5.66 -20.49 -6.46
C LEU A 24 6.32 -21.40 -5.41
N ASP A 25 6.58 -20.85 -4.23
CA ASP A 25 7.10 -21.61 -3.08
C ASP A 25 6.23 -21.41 -1.83
N PHE A 26 6.27 -22.39 -0.93
CA PHE A 26 5.37 -22.50 0.21
C PHE A 26 6.14 -22.79 1.50
N VAL A 27 6.25 -21.77 2.36
CA VAL A 27 6.94 -21.89 3.64
C VAL A 27 5.91 -22.13 4.76
N ALA A 28 5.88 -23.34 5.31
CA ALA A 28 5.05 -23.65 6.47
C ALA A 28 5.74 -23.25 7.78
N GLY A 29 4.95 -22.74 8.72
CA GLY A 29 5.39 -22.40 10.07
C GLY A 29 4.32 -22.65 11.11
N GLU A 30 4.73 -22.55 12.37
CA GLU A 30 3.86 -22.61 13.54
C GLU A 30 4.31 -21.52 14.50
N THR A 31 3.35 -20.81 15.08
CA THR A 31 3.60 -19.80 16.12
C THR A 31 3.65 -20.45 17.50
N ASP A 32 4.14 -19.71 18.50
CA ASP A 32 4.26 -20.20 19.88
C ASP A 32 2.89 -20.57 20.51
N ASP A 33 1.80 -19.97 20.04
CA ASP A 33 0.41 -20.28 20.43
C ASP A 33 -0.23 -21.40 19.59
N GLY A 34 0.53 -22.06 18.72
CA GLY A 34 0.11 -23.23 17.95
C GLY A 34 -0.68 -22.91 16.66
N LEU A 35 -0.67 -21.65 16.21
CA LEU A 35 -1.26 -21.28 14.93
C LEU A 35 -0.34 -21.76 13.79
N ARG A 36 -0.87 -22.67 12.98
CA ARG A 36 -0.15 -23.26 11.84
C ARG A 36 -0.48 -22.49 10.57
N TYR A 37 0.55 -22.01 9.89
CA TYR A 37 0.40 -21.13 8.74
C TYR A 37 1.27 -21.58 7.57
N ILE A 38 0.90 -21.12 6.37
CA ILE A 38 1.73 -21.17 5.17
C ILE A 38 1.94 -19.73 4.68
N VAL A 39 3.19 -19.38 4.36
CA VAL A 39 3.52 -18.17 3.59
C VAL A 39 3.78 -18.58 2.15
N VAL A 40 2.99 -18.02 1.23
CA VAL A 40 3.19 -18.18 -0.22
C VAL A 40 4.21 -17.13 -0.66
N THR A 41 5.30 -17.57 -1.25
CA THR A 41 6.42 -16.73 -1.70
C THR A 41 6.60 -16.81 -3.21
N GLU A 42 7.43 -15.92 -3.76
CA GLU A 42 7.74 -15.81 -5.19
C GLU A 42 6.56 -15.35 -6.08
N ARG A 43 6.78 -15.33 -7.39
CA ARG A 43 5.80 -14.86 -8.38
C ARG A 43 4.89 -16.00 -8.82
N PHE A 44 3.68 -15.65 -9.24
CA PHE A 44 2.74 -16.61 -9.83
C PHE A 44 3.08 -16.82 -11.32
N ASP A 45 3.49 -18.02 -11.71
CA ASP A 45 3.60 -18.45 -13.09
C ASP A 45 2.32 -19.14 -13.56
N PHE A 46 2.05 -19.13 -14.87
CA PHE A 46 0.89 -19.82 -15.42
C PHE A 46 0.94 -21.34 -15.21
N ASN A 47 2.15 -21.93 -15.20
CA ASN A 47 2.36 -23.38 -15.14
C ASN A 47 2.64 -23.92 -13.74
N ASP A 48 2.57 -23.09 -12.69
CA ASP A 48 2.82 -23.53 -11.32
C ASP A 48 1.94 -24.72 -10.92
N ASP A 49 2.54 -25.69 -10.24
CA ASP A 49 1.85 -26.82 -9.64
C ASP A 49 1.40 -26.48 -8.21
N LEU A 50 0.09 -26.54 -7.97
CA LEU A 50 -0.49 -26.24 -6.66
C LEU A 50 -0.66 -27.48 -5.76
N ARG A 51 -0.34 -28.69 -6.24
CA ARG A 51 -0.38 -29.91 -5.41
C ARG A 51 0.50 -29.81 -4.16
N PRO A 52 1.74 -29.29 -4.22
CA PRO A 52 2.57 -29.12 -3.02
C PRO A 52 1.92 -28.24 -1.96
N PHE A 53 1.20 -27.18 -2.36
CA PHE A 53 0.44 -26.35 -1.43
C PHE A 53 -0.66 -27.14 -0.73
N GLN A 54 -1.47 -27.88 -1.51
CA GLN A 54 -2.56 -28.68 -0.95
C GLN A 54 -2.02 -29.74 0.03
N GLU A 55 -1.02 -30.51 -0.39
CA GLU A 55 -0.41 -31.55 0.44
C GLU A 55 0.20 -30.96 1.71
N LEU A 56 0.85 -29.80 1.62
CA LEU A 56 1.41 -29.12 2.78
C LEU A 56 0.32 -28.64 3.73
N ALA A 57 -0.74 -28.03 3.21
CA ALA A 57 -1.86 -27.54 4.00
C ALA A 57 -2.57 -28.66 4.77
N GLU A 58 -2.82 -29.80 4.11
CA GLU A 58 -3.45 -30.97 4.71
C GLU A 58 -2.54 -31.63 5.77
N ARG A 59 -1.27 -31.94 5.41
CA ARG A 59 -0.32 -32.58 6.34
C ARG A 59 -0.05 -31.75 7.59
N LYS A 60 0.04 -30.43 7.44
CA LYS A 60 0.34 -29.52 8.55
C LYS A 60 -0.93 -29.02 9.23
N SER A 61 -2.12 -29.42 8.78
CA SER A 61 -3.40 -28.93 9.31
C SER A 61 -3.37 -27.39 9.41
N THR A 62 -2.94 -26.76 8.32
CA THR A 62 -2.77 -25.31 8.21
C THR A 62 -4.10 -24.61 8.47
N GLN A 63 -4.05 -23.48 9.17
CA GLN A 63 -5.22 -22.67 9.50
C GLN A 63 -5.19 -21.35 8.72
N VAL A 64 -4.00 -20.77 8.56
CA VAL A 64 -3.81 -19.43 8.00
C VAL A 64 -2.86 -19.45 6.81
N VAL A 65 -3.16 -18.66 5.79
CA VAL A 65 -2.29 -18.40 4.65
C VAL A 65 -1.95 -16.92 4.61
N SER A 66 -0.67 -16.61 4.44
CA SER A 66 -0.16 -15.26 4.21
C SER A 66 0.66 -15.24 2.92
N PHE A 67 0.94 -14.06 2.39
CA PHE A 67 1.63 -13.92 1.12
C PHE A 67 2.82 -12.96 1.22
N GLN A 68 3.90 -13.31 0.55
CA GLN A 68 5.07 -12.47 0.27
C GLN A 68 5.35 -12.56 -1.22
N SER A 69 4.53 -11.88 -2.02
CA SER A 69 4.55 -11.98 -3.48
C SER A 69 4.22 -10.64 -4.15
N LYS A 70 4.99 -10.32 -5.20
CA LYS A 70 4.71 -9.18 -6.09
C LYS A 70 3.65 -9.51 -7.16
N GLY A 71 3.03 -10.69 -7.12
CA GLY A 71 2.01 -11.13 -8.06
C GLY A 71 2.57 -11.91 -9.26
N GLY A 72 1.88 -11.84 -10.41
CA GLY A 72 2.17 -12.66 -11.59
C GLY A 72 0.88 -13.01 -12.35
N SER A 73 0.72 -14.28 -12.72
CA SER A 73 -0.46 -14.82 -13.40
C SER A 73 -1.73 -14.66 -12.57
N THR A 74 -2.69 -13.89 -13.10
CA THR A 74 -4.03 -13.71 -12.49
C THR A 74 -4.79 -15.03 -12.41
N PHE A 75 -4.72 -15.85 -13.46
CA PHE A 75 -5.38 -17.16 -13.51
C PHE A 75 -4.85 -18.11 -12.44
N LYS A 76 -3.52 -18.20 -12.29
CA LYS A 76 -2.92 -19.06 -11.26
C LYS A 76 -3.25 -18.58 -9.85
N ALA A 77 -3.27 -17.27 -9.62
CA ALA A 77 -3.66 -16.72 -8.33
C ALA A 77 -5.14 -17.00 -7.99
N MET A 78 -6.05 -16.89 -8.96
CA MET A 78 -7.45 -17.28 -8.77
C MET A 78 -7.61 -18.79 -8.52
N GLU A 79 -6.82 -19.62 -9.20
CA GLU A 79 -6.78 -21.08 -8.96
C GLU A 79 -6.34 -21.39 -7.52
N LEU A 80 -5.24 -20.78 -7.05
CA LEU A 80 -4.79 -20.90 -5.66
C LEU A 80 -5.86 -20.37 -4.69
N GLY A 81 -6.47 -19.23 -4.98
CA GLY A 81 -7.53 -18.68 -4.13
C GLY A 81 -8.75 -19.61 -4.01
N ARG A 82 -9.17 -20.26 -5.09
CA ARG A 82 -10.24 -21.29 -5.03
C ARG A 82 -9.82 -22.49 -4.19
N LEU A 83 -8.56 -22.91 -4.28
CA LEU A 83 -8.00 -23.99 -3.47
C LEU A 83 -7.95 -23.62 -1.98
N ILE A 84 -7.48 -22.42 -1.64
CA ILE A 84 -7.51 -21.86 -0.27
C ILE A 84 -8.93 -21.93 0.30
N ARG A 85 -9.94 -21.48 -0.47
CA ARG A 85 -11.34 -21.52 -0.06
C ARG A 85 -11.86 -22.94 0.14
N LYS A 86 -11.55 -23.84 -0.80
CA LYS A 86 -11.95 -25.25 -0.76
C LYS A 86 -11.40 -25.96 0.48
N LEU A 87 -10.19 -25.61 0.89
CA LEU A 87 -9.54 -26.14 2.09
C LEU A 87 -10.00 -25.47 3.39
N GLY A 88 -10.87 -24.45 3.31
CA GLY A 88 -11.38 -23.76 4.50
C GLY A 88 -10.34 -22.91 5.22
N LEU A 89 -9.33 -22.40 4.50
CA LEU A 89 -8.22 -21.66 5.10
C LEU A 89 -8.57 -20.18 5.28
N THR A 90 -8.07 -19.59 6.36
CA THR A 90 -8.13 -18.13 6.60
C THR A 90 -6.98 -17.46 5.88
N THR A 91 -7.19 -16.28 5.30
CA THR A 91 -6.09 -15.45 4.79
C THR A 91 -5.80 -14.29 5.72
N LEU A 92 -4.52 -14.12 6.04
CA LEU A 92 -4.02 -13.03 6.88
C LEU A 92 -2.90 -12.32 6.11
N GLN A 93 -3.04 -11.01 5.90
CA GLN A 93 -1.99 -10.20 5.26
C GLN A 93 -1.48 -9.13 6.21
N PRO A 94 -0.36 -9.37 6.92
CA PRO A 94 0.33 -8.34 7.68
C PRO A 94 1.01 -7.34 6.72
N ARG A 95 1.31 -6.13 7.21
CA ARG A 95 1.87 -5.06 6.35
C ARG A 95 3.36 -5.27 6.07
N GLU A 96 4.01 -6.06 6.89
CA GLU A 96 5.42 -6.44 6.81
C GLU A 96 5.69 -7.36 5.62
N LEU A 97 4.64 -8.00 5.09
CA LEU A 97 4.73 -8.86 3.92
C LEU A 97 4.08 -8.20 2.71
N ASP A 98 4.77 -8.25 1.58
CA ASP A 98 4.33 -7.70 0.31
C ASP A 98 3.25 -8.60 -0.31
N CYS A 99 2.09 -8.03 -0.64
CA CYS A 99 1.13 -8.69 -1.52
C CYS A 99 0.55 -7.68 -2.52
N ALA A 100 0.95 -7.84 -3.78
CA ALA A 100 0.57 -6.92 -4.85
C ALA A 100 -0.01 -7.66 -6.07
N SER A 101 -0.85 -6.98 -6.84
CA SER A 101 -1.37 -7.46 -8.12
C SER A 101 -2.17 -8.76 -7.98
N ALA A 102 -1.87 -9.78 -8.80
CA ALA A 102 -2.45 -11.12 -8.72
C ALA A 102 -2.40 -11.74 -7.31
N CYS A 103 -1.42 -11.41 -6.46
CA CYS A 103 -1.39 -11.88 -5.07
C CYS A 103 -2.69 -11.55 -4.31
N ALA A 104 -3.23 -10.34 -4.54
CA ALA A 104 -4.47 -9.91 -3.90
C ALA A 104 -5.67 -10.78 -4.32
N LEU A 105 -5.66 -11.34 -5.54
CA LEU A 105 -6.69 -12.29 -5.98
C LEU A 105 -6.59 -13.58 -5.17
N ALA A 106 -5.40 -14.17 -4.99
CA ALA A 106 -5.24 -15.36 -4.16
C ALA A 106 -5.68 -15.12 -2.70
N PHE A 107 -5.35 -13.95 -2.15
CA PHE A 107 -5.79 -13.53 -0.80
C PHE A 107 -7.32 -13.53 -0.64
N MET A 108 -8.08 -13.15 -1.68
CA MET A 108 -9.55 -13.16 -1.64
C MET A 108 -10.13 -14.56 -1.44
N GLY A 109 -9.35 -15.62 -1.67
CA GLY A 109 -9.75 -17.02 -1.44
C GLY A 109 -10.07 -17.39 0.01
N GLY A 110 -9.62 -16.63 1.00
CA GLY A 110 -9.84 -16.95 2.41
C GLY A 110 -11.33 -17.06 2.78
N ILE A 111 -11.68 -18.04 3.61
CA ILE A 111 -13.05 -18.14 4.18
C ILE A 111 -13.29 -17.05 5.24
N GLU A 112 -12.22 -16.69 5.95
CA GLU A 112 -12.07 -15.47 6.72
C GLU A 112 -10.84 -14.73 6.19
N ARG A 113 -10.91 -13.40 6.16
CA ARG A 113 -9.90 -12.52 5.56
C ARG A 113 -9.60 -11.37 6.48
N ALA A 114 -8.35 -11.28 6.94
CA ALA A 114 -7.84 -10.17 7.71
C ALA A 114 -6.62 -9.58 7.01
N ALA A 115 -6.59 -8.26 6.85
CA ALA A 115 -5.45 -7.57 6.26
C ALA A 115 -5.22 -6.26 6.99
N SER A 116 -3.95 -5.92 7.21
CA SER A 116 -3.58 -4.60 7.68
C SER A 116 -3.91 -3.55 6.61
N PRO A 117 -4.36 -2.33 6.97
CA PRO A 117 -4.55 -1.26 6.00
C PRO A 117 -3.27 -1.04 5.16
N GLY A 118 -3.47 -0.96 3.84
CA GLY A 118 -2.39 -0.84 2.87
C GLY A 118 -1.47 -2.06 2.72
N ALA A 119 -1.82 -3.23 3.24
CA ALA A 119 -1.07 -4.47 3.04
C ALA A 119 -1.32 -5.14 1.67
N LEU A 120 -2.37 -4.70 0.97
CA LEU A 120 -2.75 -5.22 -0.35
C LEU A 120 -2.65 -4.11 -1.38
N GLY A 121 -1.86 -4.35 -2.43
CA GLY A 121 -1.68 -3.43 -3.54
C GLY A 121 -2.45 -3.87 -4.77
N PHE A 122 -3.25 -2.96 -5.34
CA PHE A 122 -4.07 -3.17 -6.53
C PHE A 122 -3.59 -2.29 -7.68
N HIS A 123 -3.48 -2.88 -8.87
CA HIS A 123 -3.17 -2.19 -10.11
C HIS A 123 -3.67 -3.02 -11.31
N GLN A 124 -3.70 -2.42 -12.50
CA GLN A 124 -4.09 -3.15 -13.70
C GLN A 124 -3.06 -4.21 -14.06
N SER A 125 -3.54 -5.37 -14.51
CA SER A 125 -2.67 -6.43 -15.04
C SER A 125 -2.10 -6.02 -16.40
N SER A 126 -0.79 -6.17 -16.59
CA SER A 126 -0.13 -6.00 -17.89
C SER A 126 -0.06 -7.34 -18.63
N PHE A 127 -0.32 -7.33 -19.93
CA PHE A 127 0.01 -8.45 -20.81
C PHE A 127 1.47 -8.31 -21.28
N SER A 128 2.19 -9.42 -21.41
CA SER A 128 3.56 -9.42 -21.94
C SER A 128 3.55 -9.11 -23.44
N ASP A 129 4.45 -8.23 -23.87
CA ASP A 129 4.61 -7.82 -25.28
C ASP A 129 5.15 -8.95 -26.19
N ASP A 130 5.59 -10.08 -25.61
CA ASP A 130 6.22 -11.20 -26.31
C ASP A 130 5.24 -12.14 -27.04
N ALA A 131 3.95 -11.86 -26.99
CA ALA A 131 2.96 -12.64 -27.68
C ALA A 131 2.46 -11.89 -28.92
N ASP A 132 2.77 -12.44 -30.11
CA ASP A 132 2.25 -11.99 -31.41
C ASP A 132 0.73 -12.22 -31.48
N PHE A 133 -0.03 -11.39 -30.76
CA PHE A 133 -1.47 -11.34 -30.87
C PHE A 133 -1.85 -10.18 -31.76
N ASP A 134 -2.78 -10.42 -32.69
CA ASP A 134 -3.47 -9.31 -33.32
C ASP A 134 -4.29 -8.54 -32.27
N VAL A 135 -4.51 -7.25 -32.50
CA VAL A 135 -5.19 -6.35 -31.54
C VAL A 135 -6.58 -6.86 -31.16
N SER A 136 -7.32 -7.48 -32.09
CA SER A 136 -8.67 -7.97 -31.82
C SER A 136 -8.66 -9.20 -30.91
N THR A 137 -7.67 -10.08 -31.08
CA THR A 137 -7.42 -11.22 -30.20
C THR A 137 -7.00 -10.75 -28.81
N ALA A 138 -6.08 -9.79 -28.72
CA ALA A 138 -5.64 -9.21 -27.45
C ALA A 138 -6.81 -8.55 -26.68
N VAL A 139 -7.64 -7.75 -27.35
CA VAL A 139 -8.83 -7.13 -26.75
C VAL A 139 -9.82 -8.21 -26.27
N SER A 140 -10.07 -9.24 -27.08
CA SER A 140 -10.96 -10.34 -26.71
C SER A 140 -10.44 -11.16 -25.53
N MET A 141 -9.12 -11.28 -25.37
CA MET A 141 -8.49 -11.92 -24.22
C MET A 141 -8.60 -11.06 -22.96
N ILE A 142 -8.37 -9.74 -23.07
CA ILE A 142 -8.56 -8.79 -21.97
C ILE A 142 -10.00 -8.83 -21.46
N GLN A 143 -10.98 -8.76 -22.37
CA GLN A 143 -12.40 -8.79 -22.01
C GLN A 143 -12.78 -10.08 -21.26
N ARG A 144 -12.27 -11.23 -21.72
CA ARG A 144 -12.48 -12.52 -21.04
C ARG A 144 -11.82 -12.55 -19.67
N ALA A 145 -10.55 -12.14 -19.58
CA ALA A 145 -9.85 -12.08 -18.31
C ALA A 145 -10.53 -11.15 -17.29
N MET A 146 -11.07 -10.02 -17.73
CA MET A 146 -11.83 -9.12 -16.86
C MET A 146 -13.14 -9.75 -16.39
N ALA A 147 -13.86 -10.44 -17.28
CA ALA A 147 -15.07 -11.18 -16.90
C ALA A 147 -14.75 -12.27 -15.86
N ASP A 148 -13.68 -13.02 -16.06
CA ASP A 148 -13.24 -14.07 -15.13
C ASP A 148 -12.87 -13.50 -13.75
N VAL A 149 -12.20 -12.34 -13.70
CA VAL A 149 -11.90 -11.65 -12.44
C VAL A 149 -13.17 -11.17 -11.75
N VAL A 150 -14.14 -10.61 -12.47
CA VAL A 150 -15.44 -10.20 -11.89
C VAL A 150 -16.18 -11.41 -11.31
N VAL A 151 -16.25 -12.52 -12.06
CA VAL A 151 -16.86 -13.77 -11.60
C VAL A 151 -16.15 -14.27 -10.34
N TYR A 152 -14.82 -14.30 -10.35
CA TYR A 152 -14.03 -14.71 -9.20
C TYR A 152 -14.25 -13.81 -7.97
N MET A 153 -14.29 -12.49 -8.15
CA MET A 153 -14.59 -11.55 -7.07
C MET A 153 -15.97 -11.83 -6.45
N GLN A 154 -16.98 -12.09 -7.28
CA GLN A 154 -18.31 -12.48 -6.81
C GLN A 154 -18.29 -13.83 -6.07
N GLU A 155 -17.60 -14.84 -6.60
CA GLU A 155 -17.41 -16.16 -5.94
C GLU A 155 -16.79 -16.01 -4.55
N MET A 156 -15.87 -15.04 -4.39
CA MET A 156 -15.20 -14.74 -3.12
C MET A 156 -16.00 -13.76 -2.23
N GLY A 157 -17.13 -13.22 -2.67
CA GLY A 157 -17.90 -12.22 -1.91
C GLY A 157 -17.20 -10.86 -1.80
N ILE A 158 -16.47 -10.47 -2.84
CA ILE A 158 -15.85 -9.16 -3.03
C ILE A 158 -16.76 -8.33 -3.95
N ASP A 159 -16.96 -7.07 -3.62
CA ASP A 159 -17.67 -6.12 -4.48
C ASP A 159 -16.87 -5.88 -5.78
N PRO A 160 -17.40 -6.24 -6.97
CA PRO A 160 -16.70 -6.07 -8.23
C PRO A 160 -16.36 -4.61 -8.58
N SER A 161 -16.98 -3.62 -7.93
CA SER A 161 -16.61 -2.21 -8.11
C SER A 161 -15.17 -1.91 -7.68
N LEU A 162 -14.55 -2.74 -6.83
CA LEU A 162 -13.12 -2.67 -6.52
C LEU A 162 -12.24 -2.85 -7.78
N LEU A 163 -12.71 -3.61 -8.77
CA LEU A 163 -11.98 -3.76 -10.03
C LEU A 163 -11.79 -2.41 -10.74
N GLN A 164 -12.69 -1.44 -10.55
CA GLN A 164 -12.52 -0.10 -11.11
C GLN A 164 -11.31 0.62 -10.50
N ILE A 165 -11.01 0.40 -9.22
CA ILE A 165 -9.82 0.96 -8.56
C ILE A 165 -8.56 0.34 -9.16
N ALA A 166 -8.55 -0.98 -9.33
CA ALA A 166 -7.43 -1.68 -9.96
C ALA A 166 -7.22 -1.22 -11.42
N LEU A 167 -8.29 -1.12 -12.22
CA LEU A 167 -8.22 -0.74 -13.64
C LEU A 167 -7.89 0.73 -13.88
N LYS A 168 -8.29 1.64 -12.97
CA LYS A 168 -7.88 3.05 -13.02
C LYS A 168 -6.44 3.26 -12.56
N THR A 169 -5.85 2.27 -11.90
CA THR A 169 -4.47 2.30 -11.43
C THR A 169 -3.58 1.68 -12.49
N ARG A 170 -2.63 2.48 -13.03
CA ARG A 170 -1.74 2.08 -14.12
C ARG A 170 -0.91 0.82 -13.73
N PRO A 171 -0.30 0.03 -14.64
CA PRO A 171 0.25 -1.30 -14.30
C PRO A 171 1.50 -1.23 -13.42
N ASP A 172 1.81 -0.02 -12.99
CA ASP A 172 3.08 0.51 -12.61
C ASP A 172 2.98 1.43 -11.39
N ASP A 173 1.73 1.78 -11.04
CA ASP A 173 1.30 2.50 -9.87
C ASP A 173 0.57 1.50 -8.99
N MET A 174 0.43 1.81 -7.71
CA MET A 174 -0.17 0.91 -6.74
C MET A 174 -1.20 1.64 -5.91
N SER A 175 -2.46 1.20 -6.01
CA SER A 175 -3.52 1.64 -5.12
C SER A 175 -3.57 0.72 -3.91
N TYR A 176 -3.45 1.32 -2.73
CA TYR A 176 -3.53 0.62 -1.46
C TYR A 176 -4.83 1.01 -0.77
N LEU A 177 -5.61 0.02 -0.35
CA LEU A 177 -6.90 0.27 0.31
C LEU A 177 -6.70 0.59 1.79
N SER A 178 -7.49 1.54 2.30
CA SER A 178 -7.72 1.71 3.73
C SER A 178 -8.51 0.53 4.31
N GLY A 179 -8.49 0.36 5.64
CA GLY A 179 -9.31 -0.66 6.30
C GLY A 179 -10.81 -0.47 6.05
N GLU A 180 -11.29 0.77 5.94
CA GLU A 180 -12.68 1.06 5.62
C GLU A 180 -13.02 0.64 4.18
N GLU A 181 -12.16 0.93 3.21
CA GLU A 181 -12.34 0.48 1.83
C GLU A 181 -12.27 -1.04 1.72
N MET A 182 -11.35 -1.69 2.45
CA MET A 182 -11.27 -3.14 2.51
C MET A 182 -12.57 -3.75 3.04
N ALA A 183 -13.17 -3.17 4.09
CA ALA A 183 -14.44 -3.63 4.62
C ALA A 183 -15.60 -3.34 3.65
N ARG A 184 -15.63 -2.14 3.05
CA ARG A 184 -16.66 -1.70 2.11
C ARG A 184 -16.74 -2.59 0.87
N TYR A 185 -15.59 -2.95 0.30
CA TYR A 185 -15.50 -3.83 -0.87
C TYR A 185 -15.49 -5.32 -0.51
N GLY A 186 -15.58 -5.68 0.78
CA GLY A 186 -15.58 -7.06 1.24
C GLY A 186 -14.22 -7.75 1.25
N VAL A 187 -13.12 -7.05 0.96
CA VAL A 187 -11.74 -7.57 0.98
C VAL A 187 -11.40 -8.21 2.32
N THR A 188 -11.80 -7.59 3.42
CA THR A 188 -11.70 -8.19 4.76
C THR A 188 -13.08 -8.63 5.22
N THR A 189 -13.17 -9.83 5.79
CA THR A 189 -14.40 -10.28 6.45
C THR A 189 -14.42 -9.75 7.87
N GLN A 190 -15.46 -9.03 8.27
CA GLN A 190 -15.63 -8.65 9.67
C GLN A 190 -15.67 -9.94 10.51
N SER A 191 -14.71 -10.09 11.43
CA SER A 191 -14.71 -11.23 12.35
C SER A 191 -16.02 -11.19 13.14
N LYS A 192 -16.86 -12.21 12.95
CA LYS A 192 -17.97 -12.50 13.87
C LYS A 192 -17.40 -13.12 15.15
N ALA A 193 -16.54 -12.38 15.84
CA ALA A 193 -16.09 -12.67 17.19
C ALA A 193 -16.08 -11.33 17.95
N GLY A 194 -17.23 -11.00 18.54
CA GLY A 194 -17.42 -9.77 19.32
C GLY A 194 -18.65 -8.97 18.94
N SER A 195 -19.83 -9.59 18.90
CA SER A 195 -21.07 -8.86 19.18
C SER A 195 -20.96 -8.25 20.58
N ALA A 196 -20.48 -7.01 20.68
CA ALA A 196 -20.63 -6.23 21.90
C ALA A 196 -22.14 -6.02 22.14
N PRO A 197 -22.63 -6.22 23.37
CA PRO A 197 -24.05 -6.17 23.67
C PRO A 197 -24.58 -4.77 23.43
N LYS A 198 -25.86 -4.68 23.02
CA LYS A 198 -26.67 -3.47 23.12
C LYS A 198 -26.41 -2.81 24.47
N ARG A 199 -25.71 -1.68 24.50
CA ARG A 199 -25.74 -0.81 25.67
C ARG A 199 -26.95 0.09 25.56
N SER A 200 -28.00 -0.32 26.28
CA SER A 200 -29.08 0.55 26.71
C SER A 200 -28.52 1.77 27.44
N GLU A 201 -29.13 2.92 27.15
CA GLU A 201 -29.25 4.14 27.97
C GLU A 201 -27.97 4.84 28.44
N ALA A 202 -27.62 5.92 27.71
CA ALA A 202 -27.07 7.12 28.31
C ALA A 202 -28.16 8.21 28.31
N LYS A 203 -28.33 8.80 29.49
CA LYS A 203 -29.39 9.72 29.89
C LYS A 203 -29.46 10.96 28.99
N THR A 204 -30.70 11.38 28.74
CA THR A 204 -31.13 12.62 28.11
C THR A 204 -30.42 13.83 28.72
N PHE A 205 -29.68 14.60 27.91
CA PHE A 205 -29.27 15.96 28.26
C PHE A 205 -30.35 16.96 27.83
N PRO A 206 -30.64 18.02 28.62
CA PRO A 206 -31.66 19.00 28.29
C PRO A 206 -31.27 19.80 27.05
N ARG A 207 -32.22 19.91 26.12
CA ARG A 207 -32.14 20.76 24.94
C ARG A 207 -32.16 22.23 25.38
N GLN A 208 -31.03 22.94 25.29
CA GLN A 208 -31.03 24.39 25.45
C GLN A 208 -31.61 25.08 24.18
N PRO A 209 -32.27 26.24 24.34
CA PRO A 209 -33.08 26.83 23.28
C PRO A 209 -32.20 27.42 22.18
N ARG A 210 -32.65 27.24 20.93
CA ARG A 210 -32.18 28.03 19.79
C ARG A 210 -32.41 29.51 20.09
N SER A 211 -31.33 30.30 20.09
CA SER A 211 -31.39 31.75 19.94
C SER A 211 -30.96 32.17 18.53
N PRO A 212 -31.48 33.31 18.04
CA PRO A 212 -31.81 33.47 16.63
C PRO A 212 -30.65 34.04 15.81
N ALA A 213 -30.78 33.87 14.50
CA ALA A 213 -29.93 34.42 13.46
C ALA A 213 -29.43 35.84 13.81
N ALA A 214 -28.12 35.96 14.01
CA ALA A 214 -27.43 37.24 14.11
C ALA A 214 -26.42 37.32 12.96
N LYS A 215 -26.62 38.39 12.19
CA LYS A 215 -25.91 38.89 11.02
C LYS A 215 -24.43 38.49 10.91
N GLN A 216 -24.09 38.04 9.71
CA GLN A 216 -22.73 38.07 9.17
C GLN A 216 -22.10 39.43 9.40
N THR A 217 -21.13 39.47 10.29
CA THR A 217 -20.04 40.45 10.27
C THR A 217 -18.77 39.66 10.48
N SER A 218 -18.03 39.43 9.40
CA SER A 218 -16.64 38.98 9.48
C SER A 218 -15.82 40.06 10.20
N PRO A 219 -14.98 39.67 11.16
CA PRO A 219 -13.60 40.14 11.06
C PRO A 219 -12.57 39.07 11.47
N LEU A 220 -11.43 39.15 10.77
CA LEU A 220 -10.16 38.41 10.88
C LEU A 220 -9.97 37.39 9.75
N GLY A 221 -9.03 37.73 8.86
CA GLY A 221 -8.77 37.05 7.61
C GLY A 221 -8.38 35.59 7.80
N PHE A 222 -9.26 34.69 7.36
CA PHE A 222 -8.84 33.36 6.96
C PHE A 222 -7.97 33.54 5.72
N ALA A 223 -6.67 33.28 5.86
CA ALA A 223 -5.79 33.15 4.71
C ALA A 223 -6.37 32.10 3.76
N ASP A 224 -6.20 32.25 2.46
CA ASP A 224 -6.62 31.27 1.47
C ASP A 224 -5.85 29.94 1.68
N HIS A 225 -6.44 29.07 2.50
CA HIS A 225 -5.91 27.75 2.84
C HIS A 225 -6.14 26.72 1.71
N SER A 226 -6.70 27.12 0.57
CA SER A 226 -7.03 26.21 -0.55
C SER A 226 -5.97 26.14 -1.65
N ARG A 227 -5.13 27.17 -1.82
CA ARG A 227 -4.13 27.19 -2.90
C ARG A 227 -2.88 26.37 -2.59
N LEU A 228 -2.58 25.39 -3.44
CA LEU A 228 -1.33 24.62 -3.40
C LEU A 228 -0.14 25.50 -3.85
N PRO A 229 1.03 25.44 -3.18
CA PRO A 229 2.26 26.01 -3.72
C PRO A 229 2.58 25.41 -5.09
N GLU A 230 3.16 26.21 -5.97
CA GLU A 230 3.59 25.72 -7.28
C GLU A 230 4.88 24.90 -7.13
N ALA A 231 4.85 23.64 -7.59
CA ALA A 231 6.01 22.77 -7.59
C ALA A 231 6.98 23.17 -8.71
N ARG A 232 8.19 23.62 -8.35
CA ARG A 232 9.20 24.11 -9.30
C ARG A 232 10.50 23.33 -9.24
N THR A 233 10.88 22.86 -8.06
CA THR A 233 12.11 22.12 -7.85
C THR A 233 11.90 21.07 -6.77
N GLY A 234 12.75 20.05 -6.76
CA GLY A 234 12.71 19.05 -5.73
C GLY A 234 13.87 18.07 -5.82
N GLU A 235 13.73 17.00 -5.07
CA GLU A 235 14.64 15.87 -5.07
C GLU A 235 13.90 14.54 -5.07
N VAL A 236 14.53 13.53 -5.66
CA VAL A 236 14.04 12.16 -5.58
C VAL A 236 14.07 11.68 -4.14
N ARG A 237 12.94 11.15 -3.68
CA ARG A 237 12.80 10.59 -2.34
C ARG A 237 11.84 9.42 -2.33
N HIS A 238 12.40 8.21 -2.30
CA HIS A 238 11.65 6.96 -2.28
C HIS A 238 12.23 5.98 -1.25
N ALA A 239 11.40 5.06 -0.76
CA ALA A 239 11.80 4.07 0.24
C ALA A 239 12.86 3.10 -0.29
N GLU A 240 12.81 2.77 -1.58
CA GLU A 240 13.77 1.87 -2.25
C GLU A 240 15.14 2.51 -2.55
N GLY A 241 15.31 3.81 -2.25
CA GLY A 241 16.57 4.52 -2.47
C GLY A 241 16.77 5.04 -3.90
N PHE A 242 15.89 4.71 -4.84
CA PHE A 242 15.90 5.20 -6.21
C PHE A 242 14.50 5.19 -6.83
N VAL A 243 14.38 5.82 -7.99
CA VAL A 243 13.19 5.81 -8.86
C VAL A 243 13.60 5.73 -10.32
N LEU A 244 12.64 5.44 -11.20
CA LEU A 244 12.86 5.41 -12.64
C LEU A 244 12.23 6.67 -13.27
N LEU A 245 13.04 7.43 -14.00
CA LEU A 245 12.59 8.55 -14.82
C LEU A 245 11.86 7.99 -16.04
N ARG A 246 10.61 8.40 -16.26
CA ARG A 246 9.73 7.79 -17.27
C ARG A 246 9.53 8.70 -18.48
N HIS A 247 9.44 8.11 -19.67
CA HIS A 247 9.20 8.89 -20.89
C HIS A 247 7.81 9.54 -20.95
N ALA A 248 6.82 8.95 -20.28
CA ALA A 248 5.44 9.44 -20.18
C ALA A 248 4.96 9.39 -18.72
N PRO A 249 3.84 10.07 -18.34
CA PRO A 249 3.28 10.03 -16.99
C PRO A 249 2.61 8.67 -16.68
N SER A 250 3.44 7.64 -16.65
CA SER A 250 3.15 6.22 -16.44
C SER A 250 4.39 5.59 -15.86
N ALA A 251 4.27 4.78 -14.83
CA ALA A 251 5.39 3.98 -14.36
C ALA A 251 5.70 2.75 -15.28
N SER A 252 4.93 2.46 -16.34
CA SER A 252 5.11 1.39 -17.32
C SER A 252 5.67 1.96 -18.61
N ALA A 253 5.71 3.29 -18.74
CA ALA A 253 6.46 3.93 -19.79
C ALA A 253 7.93 3.56 -19.68
N ALA A 254 8.60 3.54 -20.84
CA ALA A 254 10.03 3.26 -20.92
C ALA A 254 10.81 4.12 -19.92
N ALA A 255 11.72 3.47 -19.21
CA ALA A 255 12.63 4.15 -18.30
C ALA A 255 13.72 4.85 -19.12
N ILE A 256 13.88 6.15 -18.90
CA ILE A 256 14.96 6.96 -19.46
C ILE A 256 16.23 6.75 -18.64
N ALA A 257 16.10 6.82 -17.31
CA ALA A 257 17.22 6.74 -16.39
C ALA A 257 16.77 6.27 -15.00
N ARG A 258 17.72 5.73 -14.23
CA ARG A 258 17.56 5.44 -12.81
C ARG A 258 18.10 6.61 -12.00
N LEU A 259 17.25 7.23 -11.19
CA LEU A 259 17.61 8.38 -10.36
C LEU A 259 17.68 7.96 -8.88
N PRO A 260 18.84 8.09 -8.21
CA PRO A 260 18.96 7.78 -6.78
C PRO A 260 18.26 8.84 -5.92
N ASN A 261 18.00 8.53 -4.65
CA ASN A 261 17.54 9.53 -3.67
C ASN A 261 18.49 10.73 -3.60
N ASN A 262 17.95 11.90 -3.29
CA ASN A 262 18.62 13.21 -3.27
C ASN A 262 19.03 13.71 -4.67
N TYR A 263 18.72 12.99 -5.75
CA TYR A 263 18.91 13.50 -7.10
C TYR A 263 18.02 14.72 -7.33
N ARG A 264 18.64 15.86 -7.67
CA ARG A 264 17.96 17.15 -7.84
C ARG A 264 17.27 17.26 -9.19
N ILE A 265 16.06 17.78 -9.20
CA ILE A 265 15.22 17.90 -10.40
C ILE A 265 14.60 19.29 -10.51
N GLN A 266 14.35 19.72 -11.75
CA GLN A 266 13.50 20.87 -12.05
C GLN A 266 12.13 20.35 -12.47
N ILE A 267 11.07 20.86 -11.84
CA ILE A 267 9.68 20.50 -12.13
C ILE A 267 9.14 21.55 -13.11
N MET A 268 8.78 21.10 -14.29
CA MET A 268 8.29 21.94 -15.38
C MET A 268 6.76 22.06 -15.36
N GLU A 269 6.10 20.96 -15.01
CA GLU A 269 4.64 20.85 -15.03
C GLU A 269 4.18 19.83 -13.99
N SER A 270 2.98 20.04 -13.45
CA SER A 270 2.29 19.10 -12.58
C SER A 270 0.93 18.78 -13.20
N SER A 271 0.67 17.51 -13.49
CA SER A 271 -0.60 17.03 -14.04
C SER A 271 -1.00 15.72 -13.38
N ASP A 272 -2.26 15.60 -12.98
CA ASP A 272 -2.83 14.46 -12.23
C ASP A 272 -2.02 14.08 -10.98
N ARG A 273 -1.16 13.07 -11.10
CA ARG A 273 -0.27 12.53 -10.06
C ARG A 273 1.20 12.50 -10.50
N TRP A 274 1.55 13.24 -11.55
CA TRP A 274 2.87 13.20 -12.18
C TRP A 274 3.48 14.59 -12.28
N TYR A 275 4.79 14.64 -12.07
CA TYR A 275 5.62 15.78 -12.41
C TYR A 275 6.32 15.52 -13.72
N ARG A 276 6.22 16.46 -14.66
CA ARG A 276 7.13 16.54 -15.79
C ARG A 276 8.38 17.25 -15.31
N VAL A 277 9.52 16.59 -15.45
CA VAL A 277 10.78 17.03 -14.83
C VAL A 277 11.88 17.13 -15.88
N LYS A 278 12.77 18.11 -15.68
CA LYS A 278 14.00 18.26 -16.44
C LYS A 278 15.17 17.77 -15.58
N THR A 279 15.95 16.87 -16.16
CA THR A 279 17.14 16.24 -15.57
C THR A 279 18.32 16.38 -16.53
N GLU A 280 19.51 15.91 -16.15
CA GLU A 280 20.65 15.83 -17.07
C GLU A 280 20.43 14.81 -18.19
N PHE A 281 19.59 13.80 -17.94
CA PHE A 281 19.19 12.76 -18.90
C PHE A 281 18.06 13.22 -19.84
N GLY A 282 17.67 14.49 -19.75
CA GLY A 282 16.59 15.10 -20.54
C GLY A 282 15.28 15.24 -19.79
N LEU A 283 14.19 15.39 -20.55
CA LEU A 283 12.83 15.53 -20.02
C LEU A 283 12.23 14.16 -19.74
N GLY A 284 11.57 14.01 -18.59
CA GLY A 284 10.81 12.81 -18.25
C GLY A 284 9.75 13.08 -17.20
N HIS A 285 9.21 12.02 -16.62
CA HIS A 285 8.11 12.07 -15.67
C HIS A 285 8.45 11.27 -14.42
N LEU A 286 8.07 11.81 -13.26
CA LEU A 286 8.18 11.16 -11.95
C LEU A 286 6.84 11.28 -11.22
N HIS A 287 6.43 10.23 -10.51
CA HIS A 287 5.20 10.25 -9.74
C HIS A 287 5.32 11.22 -8.55
N HIS A 288 4.22 11.86 -8.17
CA HIS A 288 4.18 12.82 -7.08
C HIS A 288 4.59 12.24 -5.71
N THR A 289 4.41 10.94 -5.48
CA THR A 289 4.85 10.26 -4.25
C THR A 289 6.34 9.95 -4.23
N TRP A 290 7.08 10.22 -5.31
CA TRP A 290 8.50 9.92 -5.45
C TRP A 290 9.39 11.14 -5.31
N VAL A 291 8.80 12.32 -5.27
CA VAL A 291 9.49 13.59 -5.30
C VAL A 291 9.17 14.35 -4.03
N ARG A 292 10.21 14.77 -3.32
CA ARG A 292 10.09 15.83 -2.32
C ARG A 292 10.22 17.17 -3.03
N VAL A 293 9.15 17.95 -3.03
CA VAL A 293 9.12 19.28 -3.64
C VAL A 293 9.65 20.31 -2.64
N ASP A 294 10.57 21.18 -3.06
CA ASP A 294 11.20 22.16 -2.17
C ASP A 294 10.21 23.24 -1.69
N GLN A 295 9.20 23.54 -2.51
CA GLN A 295 8.16 24.52 -2.20
C GLN A 295 7.08 23.97 -1.24
N PHE A 296 7.18 22.69 -0.86
CA PHE A 296 6.21 22.03 0.00
C PHE A 296 6.74 21.90 1.44
N ASP A 297 5.81 21.84 2.41
CA ASP A 297 6.14 21.60 3.84
C ASP A 297 6.50 20.13 4.14
N ALA A 298 7.10 19.44 3.18
CA ALA A 298 7.54 18.07 3.32
C ALA A 298 8.69 17.96 4.34
N THR A 299 8.73 16.86 5.08
CA THR A 299 9.79 16.59 6.08
C THR A 299 11.20 16.70 5.47
N PRO A 300 12.23 17.07 6.25
CA PRO A 300 13.60 17.09 5.76
C PRO A 300 14.17 15.67 5.62
N GLY A 301 15.02 15.48 4.62
CA GLY A 301 15.74 14.21 4.38
C GLY A 301 14.79 13.02 4.30
N MET A 302 15.13 11.94 5.01
CA MET A 302 14.32 10.71 5.09
C MET A 302 13.46 10.65 6.36
N GLN A 303 13.14 11.79 6.98
CA GLN A 303 12.24 11.76 8.13
C GLN A 303 10.82 11.40 7.71
N ARG A 304 10.10 10.77 8.64
CA ARG A 304 8.75 10.27 8.49
C ARG A 304 7.80 11.04 9.40
N LEU A 305 6.59 11.22 8.92
CA LEU A 305 5.45 11.65 9.73
C LEU A 305 4.61 10.43 10.10
N ILE A 306 3.85 10.55 11.18
CA ILE A 306 2.82 9.59 11.56
C ILE A 306 1.48 10.24 11.22
N GLN A 307 0.87 9.85 10.11
CA GLN A 307 -0.46 10.31 9.73
C GLN A 307 -1.51 9.60 10.59
N ILE A 308 -2.39 10.38 11.19
CA ILE A 308 -3.48 9.96 12.06
C ILE A 308 -4.76 9.73 11.26
N LYS A 309 -5.10 10.68 10.37
CA LYS A 309 -6.34 10.66 9.60
C LYS A 309 -6.25 11.60 8.39
N SER A 310 -7.17 11.46 7.44
CA SER A 310 -7.37 12.46 6.39
C SER A 310 -8.84 12.83 6.24
N PHE A 311 -9.08 14.05 5.78
CA PHE A 311 -10.42 14.58 5.50
C PHE A 311 -10.43 15.24 4.12
N SER A 312 -11.58 15.20 3.44
CA SER A 312 -11.77 15.86 2.15
C SER A 312 -12.08 17.35 2.27
N ASN A 313 -12.36 17.86 3.48
CA ASN A 313 -12.68 19.26 3.74
C ASN A 313 -11.96 19.82 4.97
N ALA A 314 -11.70 21.13 4.92
CA ALA A 314 -10.92 21.83 5.94
C ALA A 314 -11.63 21.93 7.30
N PRO A 315 -12.94 22.26 7.38
CA PRO A 315 -13.63 22.40 8.67
C PRO A 315 -13.55 21.13 9.53
N GLU A 316 -13.83 19.95 8.97
CA GLU A 316 -13.75 18.69 9.71
C GLU A 316 -12.31 18.36 10.13
N ALA A 317 -11.32 18.63 9.27
CA ALA A 317 -9.92 18.42 9.61
C ALA A 317 -9.49 19.29 10.80
N PHE A 318 -9.89 20.56 10.81
CA PHE A 318 -9.55 21.49 11.89
C PHE A 318 -10.30 21.19 13.19
N GLU A 319 -11.57 20.80 13.10
CA GLU A 319 -12.36 20.36 14.25
C GLU A 319 -11.72 19.13 14.89
N PHE A 320 -11.39 18.11 14.08
CA PHE A 320 -10.70 16.92 14.56
C PHE A 320 -9.34 17.26 15.18
N ALA A 321 -8.52 18.07 14.50
CA ALA A 321 -7.19 18.44 14.98
C ALA A 321 -7.25 19.20 16.31
N SER A 322 -8.21 20.11 16.47
CA SER A 322 -8.38 20.90 17.70
C SER A 322 -8.85 20.07 18.89
N ALA A 323 -9.58 18.98 18.62
CA ALA A 323 -10.06 18.05 19.64
C ALA A 323 -9.09 16.88 19.92
N PHE A 324 -8.04 16.72 19.12
CA PHE A 324 -7.14 15.58 19.23
C PHE A 324 -6.22 15.72 20.46
N PRO A 325 -6.07 14.68 21.31
CA PRO A 325 -5.38 14.80 22.59
C PRO A 325 -3.86 14.91 22.50
N LEU A 326 -3.27 14.67 21.32
CA LEU A 326 -1.84 14.82 21.08
C LEU A 326 -1.57 15.99 20.13
N PRO A 327 -0.40 16.64 20.22
CA PRO A 327 0.00 17.66 19.25
C PRO A 327 -0.01 17.11 17.82
N VAL A 328 -0.80 17.74 16.96
CA VAL A 328 -0.95 17.37 15.55
C VAL A 328 -0.79 18.56 14.62
N SER A 329 -0.36 18.29 13.39
CA SER A 329 -0.36 19.22 12.29
C SER A 329 -1.31 18.75 11.19
N VAL A 330 -1.89 19.72 10.49
CA VAL A 330 -2.79 19.54 9.36
C VAL A 330 -2.07 20.02 8.11
N PHE A 331 -1.97 19.15 7.11
CA PHE A 331 -1.36 19.43 5.82
C PHE A 331 -2.41 19.36 4.72
N LEU A 332 -2.46 20.37 3.87
CA LEU A 332 -3.09 20.27 2.56
C LEU A 332 -2.19 19.42 1.65
N ALA A 333 -2.71 18.30 1.15
CA ALA A 333 -2.02 17.39 0.24
C ALA A 333 -2.30 17.74 -1.24
N THR A 334 -1.45 17.24 -2.14
CA THR A 334 -1.55 17.53 -3.60
C THR A 334 -2.84 17.05 -4.26
N ASN A 335 -3.58 16.13 -3.64
CA ASN A 335 -4.89 15.67 -4.09
C ASN A 335 -6.06 16.51 -3.53
N GLY A 336 -5.78 17.59 -2.80
CA GLY A 336 -6.78 18.48 -2.20
C GLY A 336 -7.32 18.04 -0.84
N TRP A 337 -6.84 16.90 -0.30
CA TRP A 337 -7.25 16.42 1.03
C TRP A 337 -6.40 17.05 2.14
N TYR A 338 -6.92 16.98 3.37
CA TYR A 338 -6.27 17.45 4.58
C TYR A 338 -5.76 16.25 5.37
N ALA A 339 -4.44 16.05 5.43
CA ALA A 339 -3.79 15.00 6.20
C ALA A 339 -3.43 15.52 7.60
N ILE A 340 -3.85 14.80 8.64
CA ILE A 340 -3.52 15.10 10.03
C ILE A 340 -2.40 14.19 10.45
N THR A 341 -1.30 14.74 10.97
CA THR A 341 -0.14 13.98 11.43
C THR A 341 0.24 14.39 12.84
N LEU A 342 0.96 13.55 13.57
CA LEU A 342 1.72 14.04 14.73
C LEU A 342 2.71 15.12 14.28
N VAL A 343 3.00 16.10 15.16
CA VAL A 343 3.88 17.24 14.84
C VAL A 343 5.32 16.84 14.56
N GLU A 344 5.79 15.77 15.20
CA GLU A 344 7.18 15.34 15.19
C GLU A 344 7.50 14.53 13.92
N ALA A 345 8.59 14.91 13.26
CA ALA A 345 9.19 14.14 12.18
C ALA A 345 10.32 13.27 12.75
N LEU A 346 10.27 11.97 12.47
CA LEU A 346 11.14 10.95 13.08
C LEU A 346 11.90 10.17 12.00
N ASP A 347 13.03 9.54 12.32
CA ASP A 347 13.55 8.49 11.44
C ASP A 347 12.57 7.29 11.39
N LEU A 348 12.79 6.38 10.43
CA LEU A 348 11.87 5.27 10.19
C LEU A 348 11.71 4.35 11.43
N ALA A 349 12.80 4.05 12.14
CA ALA A 349 12.76 3.14 13.27
C ALA A 349 11.97 3.76 14.43
N SER A 350 12.30 5.00 14.80
CA SER A 350 11.58 5.73 15.84
C SER A 350 10.12 6.01 15.48
N ALA A 351 9.81 6.31 14.21
CA ALA A 351 8.43 6.50 13.76
C ALA A 351 7.59 5.21 13.91
N LEU A 352 8.14 4.06 13.52
CA LEU A 352 7.46 2.77 13.64
C LEU A 352 7.27 2.36 15.10
N GLU A 353 8.30 2.53 15.94
CA GLU A 353 8.22 2.23 17.37
C GLU A 353 7.18 3.12 18.07
N LYS A 354 7.23 4.43 17.83
CA LYS A 354 6.28 5.39 18.41
C LYS A 354 4.84 5.09 17.95
N THR A 355 4.63 4.80 16.67
CA THR A 355 3.31 4.40 16.15
C THR A 355 2.78 3.16 16.86
N ARG A 356 3.60 2.10 16.96
CA ARG A 356 3.22 0.86 17.67
C ARG A 356 2.89 1.11 19.15
N ARG A 357 3.70 1.92 19.84
CA ARG A 357 3.47 2.29 21.23
C ARG A 357 2.15 3.04 21.40
N LEU A 358 1.91 4.08 20.59
CA LEU A 358 0.72 4.93 20.71
C LEU A 358 -0.58 4.17 20.38
N LYS A 359 -0.55 3.26 19.39
CA LYS A 359 -1.68 2.37 19.06
C LYS A 359 -2.04 1.45 20.24
N ARG A 360 -1.04 0.76 20.79
CA ARG A 360 -1.20 -0.14 21.93
C ARG A 360 -1.83 0.52 23.17
N ILE A 361 -1.60 1.81 23.39
CA ILE A 361 -2.20 2.57 24.50
C ILE A 361 -3.45 3.36 24.08
N GLY A 362 -3.97 3.14 22.86
CA GLY A 362 -5.18 3.78 22.33
C GLY A 362 -5.06 5.30 22.13
N SER A 363 -3.84 5.85 22.09
CA SER A 363 -3.63 7.30 21.95
C SER A 363 -3.68 7.79 20.51
N ILE A 364 -3.59 6.87 19.53
CA ILE A 364 -3.85 7.15 18.11
C ILE A 364 -4.72 6.03 17.52
N PRO A 365 -5.49 6.31 16.44
CA PRO A 365 -6.24 5.29 15.71
C PRO A 365 -5.37 4.16 15.15
N GLU A 366 -5.92 2.95 15.07
CA GLU A 366 -5.24 1.76 14.52
C GLU A 366 -4.91 1.88 13.03
N ASP A 367 -5.61 2.74 12.28
CA ASP A 367 -5.33 3.04 10.88
C ASP A 367 -4.27 4.14 10.68
N SER A 368 -3.70 4.69 11.76
CA SER A 368 -2.58 5.64 11.67
C SER A 368 -1.34 5.00 11.03
N PHE A 369 -0.59 5.72 10.19
CA PHE A 369 0.54 5.16 9.45
C PHE A 369 1.75 6.09 9.30
N VAL A 370 2.93 5.47 9.16
CA VAL A 370 4.19 6.16 8.89
C VAL A 370 4.32 6.49 7.40
N THR A 371 4.70 7.71 7.07
CA THR A 371 4.77 8.23 5.69
C THR A 371 5.93 9.20 5.49
N LEU A 372 6.48 9.27 4.28
CA LEU A 372 7.46 10.28 3.87
C LEU A 372 6.83 11.67 3.70
N GLY A 373 5.51 11.76 3.53
CA GLY A 373 4.81 13.03 3.35
C GLY A 373 5.19 13.79 2.06
N ASN A 374 5.66 13.09 1.02
CA ASN A 374 6.05 13.70 -0.28
C ASN A 374 4.93 14.53 -0.92
N THR A 375 3.67 14.17 -0.65
CA THR A 375 2.48 14.82 -1.19
C THR A 375 1.93 15.92 -0.29
N TYR A 376 2.53 16.19 0.86
CA TYR A 376 2.05 17.21 1.80
C TYR A 376 2.56 18.57 1.39
N ALA A 377 1.70 19.34 0.72
CA ALA A 377 2.09 20.54 0.03
C ALA A 377 2.22 21.75 0.96
N ARG A 378 1.30 21.89 1.93
CA ARG A 378 1.32 23.01 2.86
C ARG A 378 0.77 22.63 4.22
N ARG A 379 1.47 22.99 5.29
CA ARG A 379 0.95 22.95 6.65
C ARG A 379 -0.01 24.12 6.84
N VAL A 380 -1.26 23.83 7.19
CA VAL A 380 -2.33 24.82 7.30
C VAL A 380 -2.75 25.11 8.76
N CYS A 381 -2.39 24.25 9.71
CA CYS A 381 -2.63 24.35 11.17
C CYS A 381 -1.87 23.20 11.86
N CYS A 382 -1.75 23.06 13.18
CA CYS A 382 -1.49 24.04 14.23
C CYS A 382 -0.28 23.49 15.01
N ASN A 383 0.42 24.34 15.77
CA ASN A 383 1.43 23.93 16.75
C ASN A 383 0.90 24.31 18.13
N ASN A 384 0.02 23.47 18.70
CA ASN A 384 -0.33 23.59 20.12
C ASN A 384 0.46 22.55 20.93
#